data_AF-A0AAX0YZU1-F1
#
_entry.id   AF-A0AAX0YZU1-F1
#
_cell.length_a   1.000
_cell.length_b   1.000
_cell.length_c   1.000
_cell.angle_alpha   90.00
_cell.angle_beta   90.00
_cell.angle_gamma   90.00
#
_symmetry.space_group_name_H-M   'P 1'
#
loop_
_entity.id
_entity.type
_entity.pdbx_description
1 polymer ?
#
loop_
_entity_poly.entity_id
_entity_poly.type
_entity_poly.pdbx_seq_one_letter_code
_entity_poly.pdbx_strand_id
1 'polypeptide(L)'
;SAPYVEIEGTYLVREDSPAQRVTDLDRDGLRIAVGCGAAYDLFLSRELRHAAIERAETSAAAITLFDQQHLDAAAGVRQPLAAWAQAHPGHRVLADRFTAIQQAVAAPASRPAEALRALFDEVEAIKAGPLLGEAFARAGQAVTLVR
;
A
#
# COMPACT_ATOMS: atom_id res chain seq x y z
N SER A 1 -3.85 -13.73 13.96
CA SER A 1 -2.72 -14.61 13.62
C SER A 1 -1.43 -13.79 13.57
N ALA A 2 -0.26 -14.43 13.39
CA ALA A 2 0.91 -13.73 12.88
C ALA A 2 0.65 -13.29 11.41
N PRO A 3 1.38 -12.31 10.88
CA PRO A 3 1.17 -11.87 9.52
C PRO A 3 1.56 -12.94 8.50
N TYR A 4 0.82 -12.99 7.39
CA TYR A 4 1.07 -13.94 6.29
C TYR A 4 1.58 -13.26 5.01
N VAL A 5 1.39 -11.94 4.90
CA VAL A 5 1.87 -11.14 3.78
C VAL A 5 2.15 -9.71 4.24
N GLU A 6 3.12 -9.08 3.60
CA GLU A 6 3.42 -7.66 3.74
C GLU A 6 3.19 -6.95 2.41
N ILE A 7 2.52 -5.79 2.48
CA ILE A 7 2.36 -4.85 1.36
C ILE A 7 2.97 -3.51 1.76
N GLU A 8 3.50 -2.78 0.78
CA GLU A 8 4.18 -1.51 1.03
C GLU A 8 3.35 -0.34 0.49
N GLY A 9 3.20 0.69 1.32
CA GLY A 9 2.69 1.99 0.90
C GLY A 9 3.86 2.90 0.47
N THR A 10 3.79 3.40 -0.76
CA THR A 10 4.81 4.28 -1.34
C THR A 10 4.16 5.28 -2.28
N TYR A 11 4.98 6.06 -2.98
CA TYR A 11 4.53 7.09 -3.89
C TYR A 11 4.88 6.75 -5.35
N LEU A 12 3.94 7.07 -6.23
CA LEU A 12 4.17 7.26 -7.65
C LEU A 12 4.49 8.73 -7.89
N VAL A 13 5.51 9.00 -8.71
CA VAL A 13 5.92 10.35 -9.12
C VAL A 13 6.18 10.39 -10.62
N ARG A 14 6.29 11.59 -11.18
CA ARG A 14 6.79 11.79 -12.55
C ARG A 14 8.29 11.50 -12.61
N GLU A 15 8.76 11.09 -13.78
CA GLU A 15 10.17 10.72 -13.99
C GLU A 15 11.13 11.88 -13.65
N ASP A 16 10.75 13.10 -14.02
CA ASP A 16 11.48 14.34 -13.79
C ASP A 16 11.32 14.92 -12.37
N SER A 17 10.53 14.27 -11.51
CA SER A 17 10.41 14.67 -10.11
C SER A 17 11.77 14.60 -9.41
N PRO A 18 12.16 15.63 -8.64
CA PRO A 18 13.41 15.61 -7.89
C PRO A 18 13.36 14.66 -6.69
N ALA A 19 12.18 14.20 -6.26
CA ALA A 19 12.01 13.35 -5.08
C ALA A 19 12.65 11.97 -5.28
N GLN A 20 13.59 11.59 -4.42
CA GLN A 20 14.27 10.30 -4.47
C GLN A 20 13.77 9.34 -3.38
N ARG A 21 13.25 9.89 -2.29
CA ARG A 21 12.74 9.16 -1.13
C ARG A 21 11.35 9.65 -0.74
N VAL A 22 10.57 8.80 -0.07
CA VAL A 22 9.24 9.17 0.41
C VAL A 22 9.25 10.39 1.34
N THR A 23 10.34 10.59 2.09
CA THR A 23 10.51 11.72 3.01
C THR A 23 10.74 13.05 2.29
N ASP A 24 11.15 13.03 1.02
CA ASP A 24 11.39 14.25 0.26
C ASP A 24 10.07 14.95 -0.14
N LEU A 25 8.94 14.25 0.02
CA LEU A 25 7.61 14.70 -0.39
C LEU A 25 6.81 15.40 0.71
N ASP A 26 7.26 15.40 1.98
CA ASP A 26 6.61 16.21 3.03
C ASP A 26 7.22 17.62 3.08
N ARG A 27 6.83 18.47 2.11
CA ARG A 27 7.33 19.85 1.99
C ARG A 27 6.20 20.80 1.62
N ASP A 28 6.34 22.05 2.05
CA ASP A 28 5.38 23.10 1.77
C ASP A 28 5.21 23.28 0.25
N GLY A 29 3.96 23.41 -0.19
CA GLY A 29 3.60 23.59 -1.60
C GLY A 29 3.49 22.30 -2.41
N LEU A 30 3.91 21.15 -1.89
CA LEU A 30 3.69 19.85 -2.54
C LEU A 30 2.27 19.34 -2.26
N ARG A 31 1.69 18.68 -3.26
CA ARG A 31 0.34 18.11 -3.23
C ARG A 31 0.39 16.63 -3.54
N ILE A 32 -0.16 15.82 -2.64
CA ILE A 32 -0.13 14.36 -2.70
C ILE A 32 -1.54 13.84 -2.86
N ALA A 33 -1.79 13.10 -3.94
CA ALA A 33 -3.07 12.44 -4.19
C ALA A 33 -3.22 11.20 -3.31
N VAL A 34 -4.37 11.06 -2.63
CA VAL A 34 -4.66 9.92 -1.76
C VAL A 34 -6.11 9.47 -1.93
N GLY A 35 -6.36 8.15 -1.95
CA GLY A 35 -7.72 7.61 -1.94
C GLY A 35 -8.40 7.83 -0.58
N CYS A 36 -9.56 8.46 -0.56
CA CYS A 36 -10.32 8.79 0.64
C CYS A 36 -10.65 7.54 1.45
N GLY A 37 -10.33 7.56 2.74
CA GLY A 37 -10.62 6.45 3.65
C GLY A 37 -9.75 5.20 3.46
N ALA A 38 -8.74 5.25 2.58
CA ALA A 38 -7.74 4.19 2.50
C ALA A 38 -6.95 4.10 3.83
N ALA A 39 -6.43 2.92 4.17
CA ALA A 39 -5.64 2.75 5.39
C ALA A 39 -4.45 3.74 5.47
N TYR A 40 -3.81 4.01 4.33
CA TYR A 40 -2.72 4.98 4.24
C TYR A 40 -3.19 6.44 4.21
N ASP A 41 -4.47 6.76 3.95
CA ASP A 41 -5.01 8.13 4.13
C ASP A 41 -4.94 8.53 5.60
N LEU A 42 -5.43 7.66 6.49
CA LEU A 42 -5.37 7.88 7.93
C LEU A 42 -3.92 8.01 8.43
N PHE A 43 -3.02 7.18 7.91
CA PHE A 43 -1.59 7.23 8.25
C PHE A 43 -0.96 8.56 7.78
N LEU A 44 -1.09 8.89 6.49
CA LEU A 44 -0.49 10.08 5.91
C LEU A 44 -1.04 11.37 6.50
N SER A 45 -2.33 11.41 6.85
CA SER A 45 -2.94 12.56 7.53
C SER A 45 -2.34 12.85 8.91
N ARG A 46 -1.63 11.89 9.52
CA ARG A 46 -0.93 12.05 10.80
C ARG A 46 0.56 12.33 10.63
N GLU A 47 1.15 11.80 9.57
CA GLU A 47 2.60 11.84 9.33
C GLU A 47 3.03 13.03 8.48
N LEU A 48 2.26 13.40 7.45
CA LEU A 48 2.54 14.57 6.62
C LEU A 48 2.22 15.85 7.40
N ARG A 49 3.21 16.72 7.55
CA ARG A 49 3.08 17.98 8.30
C ARG A 49 3.04 19.21 7.41
N HIS A 50 3.58 19.10 6.19
CA HIS A 50 3.84 20.21 5.29
C HIS A 50 3.14 20.05 3.94
N ALA A 51 3.16 18.84 3.37
CA ALA A 51 2.49 18.58 2.10
C ALA A 51 0.96 18.59 2.25
N ALA A 52 0.28 19.08 1.23
CA ALA A 52 -1.18 19.03 1.14
C ALA A 52 -1.65 17.65 0.65
N ILE A 53 -2.73 17.13 1.26
CA ILE A 53 -3.38 15.89 0.81
C ILE A 53 -4.59 16.26 -0.06
N GLU A 54 -4.56 15.80 -1.31
CA GLU A 54 -5.67 15.90 -2.25
C GLU A 54 -6.39 14.55 -2.33
N ARG A 55 -7.66 14.50 -1.89
CA ARG A 55 -8.40 13.23 -1.79
C ARG A 55 -9.20 12.92 -3.04
N ALA A 56 -9.04 11.71 -3.55
CA ALA A 56 -9.89 11.12 -4.57
C ALA A 56 -10.86 10.10 -3.95
N GLU A 57 -11.95 9.75 -4.64
CA GLU A 57 -12.95 8.80 -4.13
C GLU A 57 -12.36 7.40 -3.86
N THR A 58 -11.39 6.97 -4.66
CA THR A 58 -10.74 5.65 -4.53
C THR A 58 -9.23 5.75 -4.71
N SER A 59 -8.50 4.72 -4.29
CA SER A 59 -7.06 4.59 -4.53
C SER A 59 -6.69 4.62 -6.01
N ALA A 60 -7.50 3.99 -6.87
CA ALA A 60 -7.28 4.03 -8.31
C ALA A 60 -7.51 5.46 -8.86
N ALA A 61 -8.58 6.12 -8.42
CA ALA A 61 -8.89 7.50 -8.79
C ALA A 61 -7.81 8.48 -8.31
N ALA A 62 -7.10 8.21 -7.21
CA ALA A 62 -6.00 9.05 -6.73
C ALA A 62 -4.83 9.09 -7.73
N ILE A 63 -4.51 7.96 -8.37
CA ILE A 63 -3.48 7.92 -9.42
C ILE A 63 -3.89 8.78 -10.62
N THR A 64 -5.15 8.66 -11.05
CA THR A 64 -5.72 9.48 -12.12
C THR A 64 -5.73 10.97 -11.76
N LEU A 65 -6.11 11.32 -10.52
CA LEU A 65 -6.12 12.69 -10.01
C LEU A 65 -4.72 13.30 -10.05
N PHE A 66 -3.72 12.56 -9.57
CA PHE A 66 -2.31 12.96 -9.62
C PHE A 66 -1.88 13.33 -11.03
N ASP A 67 -2.19 12.49 -12.01
CA ASP A 67 -1.76 12.73 -13.38
C ASP A 67 -2.53 13.89 -14.02
N GLN A 68 -3.86 13.92 -13.90
CA GLN A 68 -4.72 14.95 -14.52
C GLN A 68 -4.51 16.35 -13.95
N GLN A 69 -4.27 16.47 -12.64
CA GLN A 69 -4.10 17.78 -11.99
C GLN A 69 -2.63 18.17 -11.82
N HIS A 70 -1.71 17.39 -12.40
CA HIS A 70 -0.27 17.59 -12.26
C HIS A 70 0.13 17.79 -10.79
N LEU A 71 -0.31 16.87 -9.93
CA LEU A 71 0.11 16.83 -8.53
C LEU A 71 1.54 16.28 -8.42
N ASP A 72 2.14 16.37 -7.24
CA ASP A 72 3.55 16.04 -7.04
C ASP A 72 3.78 14.53 -6.82
N ALA A 73 2.78 13.85 -6.24
CA ALA A 73 2.80 12.40 -6.07
C ALA A 73 1.40 11.78 -5.94
N ALA A 74 1.29 10.47 -6.19
CA ALA A 74 0.14 9.67 -5.78
C ALA A 74 0.56 8.64 -4.72
N ALA A 75 -0.13 8.60 -3.58
CA ALA A 75 0.08 7.60 -2.55
C ALA A 75 -0.70 6.33 -2.86
N GLY A 76 -0.06 5.18 -2.67
CA GLY A 76 -0.73 3.91 -2.91
C GLY A 76 0.11 2.71 -2.51
N VAL A 77 -0.48 1.53 -2.72
CA VAL A 77 0.23 0.26 -2.59
C VAL A 77 1.17 0.11 -3.79
N ARG A 78 2.42 -0.32 -3.56
CA ARG A 78 3.49 -0.36 -4.57
C ARG A 78 3.06 -1.01 -5.89
N GLN A 79 2.30 -2.10 -5.84
CA GLN A 79 1.99 -2.92 -7.00
C GLN A 79 1.03 -2.23 -7.99
N PRO A 80 -0.15 -1.72 -7.57
CA PRO A 80 -0.97 -0.87 -8.43
C PRO A 80 -0.20 0.32 -9.00
N LEU A 81 0.64 0.99 -8.20
CA LEU A 81 1.45 2.12 -8.67
C LEU A 81 2.45 1.69 -9.76
N ALA A 82 3.14 0.57 -9.55
CA ALA A 82 4.13 0.05 -10.49
C ALA A 82 3.47 -0.41 -11.80
N ALA A 83 2.32 -1.10 -11.71
CA ALA A 83 1.55 -1.49 -12.88
C ALA A 83 1.08 -0.26 -13.68
N TRP A 84 0.64 0.80 -12.99
CA TRP A 84 0.27 2.04 -13.65
C TRP A 84 1.48 2.72 -14.31
N ALA A 85 2.63 2.81 -13.63
CA ALA A 85 3.86 3.38 -14.18
C ALA A 85 4.36 2.63 -15.42
N GLN A 86 4.25 1.30 -15.43
CA GLN A 86 4.58 0.47 -16.60
C GLN A 86 3.66 0.77 -17.80
N ALA A 87 2.38 1.05 -17.53
CA ALA A 87 1.41 1.39 -18.57
C ALA A 87 1.49 2.86 -19.04
N HIS A 88 2.09 3.76 -18.26
CA HIS A 88 2.16 5.20 -18.53
C HIS A 88 3.61 5.71 -18.43
N PRO A 89 4.38 5.67 -19.54
CA PRO A 89 5.75 6.15 -19.59
C PRO A 89 5.89 7.58 -19.06
N GLY A 90 7.04 7.88 -18.43
CA GLY A 90 7.28 9.17 -17.78
C GLY A 90 6.93 9.20 -16.30
N HIS A 91 6.75 8.03 -15.68
CA HIS A 91 6.46 7.89 -14.27
C HIS A 91 7.27 6.77 -13.64
N ARG A 92 7.54 6.92 -12.35
CA ARG A 92 8.29 5.95 -11.55
C ARG A 92 7.72 5.85 -10.14
N VAL A 93 7.91 4.69 -9.52
CA VAL A 93 7.57 4.45 -8.13
C VAL A 93 8.82 4.66 -7.28
N LEU A 94 8.70 5.36 -6.15
CA LEU A 94 9.83 5.54 -5.23
C LEU A 94 10.28 4.18 -4.67
N ALA A 95 11.60 4.00 -4.55
CA ALA A 95 12.19 2.72 -4.18
C ALA A 95 11.91 2.36 -2.70
N ASP A 96 11.88 3.36 -1.83
CA ASP A 96 11.54 3.21 -0.42
C ASP A 96 10.00 3.23 -0.19
N ARG A 97 9.59 3.21 1.07
CA ARG A 97 8.18 3.13 1.48
C ARG A 97 7.97 4.01 2.71
N PHE A 98 6.80 4.61 2.83
CA PHE A 98 6.41 5.33 4.05
C PHE A 98 5.75 4.41 5.08
N THR A 99 5.27 3.24 4.65
CA THR A 99 4.68 2.25 5.55
C THR A 99 4.81 0.83 5.00
N ALA A 100 4.92 -0.14 5.91
CA ALA A 100 4.73 -1.55 5.64
C ALA A 100 3.48 -2.02 6.37
N ILE A 101 2.58 -2.67 5.64
CA ILE A 101 1.29 -3.12 6.15
C ILE A 101 1.31 -4.64 6.19
N GLN A 102 1.44 -5.16 7.40
CA GLN A 102 1.42 -6.59 7.68
C GLN A 102 -0.01 -7.08 7.79
N GLN A 103 -0.43 -7.94 6.87
CA GLN A 103 -1.78 -8.49 6.83
C GLN A 103 -1.85 -9.75 7.69
N ALA A 104 -2.89 -9.85 8.52
CA ALA A 104 -3.14 -10.98 9.40
C ALA A 104 -4.63 -11.32 9.42
N VAL A 105 -4.94 -12.56 9.82
CA VAL A 105 -6.32 -13.01 10.03
C VAL A 105 -6.75 -12.63 11.44
N ALA A 106 -7.92 -12.00 11.55
CA ALA A 106 -8.53 -11.59 12.81
C ALA A 106 -9.90 -12.25 13.00
N ALA A 107 -10.28 -12.47 14.26
CA ALA A 107 -11.59 -12.98 14.66
C ALA A 107 -12.06 -12.25 15.94
N PRO A 108 -13.38 -12.18 16.21
CA PRO A 108 -13.87 -11.56 17.44
C PRO A 108 -13.31 -12.25 18.70
N ALA A 109 -12.86 -11.44 19.66
CA ALA A 109 -12.28 -11.95 20.91
C ALA A 109 -13.28 -12.73 21.78
N SER A 110 -14.58 -12.59 21.53
CA SER A 110 -15.65 -13.33 22.22
C SER A 110 -15.79 -14.79 21.78
N ARG A 111 -15.02 -15.24 20.77
CA ARG A 111 -15.03 -16.64 20.33
C ARG A 111 -14.35 -17.55 21.36
N PRO A 112 -14.75 -18.84 21.45
CA PRO A 112 -14.07 -19.80 22.31
C PRO A 112 -12.57 -19.85 22.02
N ALA A 113 -11.76 -19.93 23.08
CA ALA A 113 -10.30 -19.90 22.96
C ALA A 113 -9.77 -21.05 22.07
N GLU A 114 -10.37 -22.24 22.16
CA GLU A 114 -10.04 -23.37 21.29
C GLU A 114 -10.29 -23.09 19.81
N ALA A 115 -11.37 -22.38 19.47
CA ALA A 115 -11.69 -22.03 18.10
C ALA A 115 -10.73 -20.98 17.54
N LEU A 116 -10.35 -20.01 18.37
CA LEU A 116 -9.33 -19.02 18.00
C LEU A 116 -7.96 -19.67 17.79
N ARG A 117 -7.59 -20.63 18.66
CA ARG A 117 -6.36 -21.41 18.52
C ARG A 117 -6.35 -22.19 17.21
N ALA A 118 -7.39 -22.99 16.95
CA ALA A 118 -7.50 -23.78 15.73
C ALA A 118 -7.42 -22.90 14.47
N LEU A 119 -8.09 -21.73 14.46
CA LEU A 119 -8.02 -20.78 13.36
C LEU A 119 -6.58 -20.28 13.11
N PHE A 120 -5.87 -19.90 14.18
CA PHE A 120 -4.52 -19.36 14.03
C PHE A 120 -3.49 -20.43 13.69
N ASP A 121 -3.64 -21.65 14.22
CA ASP A 121 -2.79 -22.78 13.86
C ASP A 121 -2.98 -23.15 12.37
N GLU A 122 -4.21 -23.09 11.86
CA GLU A 122 -4.49 -23.29 10.43
C GLU A 122 -3.83 -22.20 9.56
N VAL A 123 -3.83 -20.94 10.00
CA VAL A 123 -3.13 -19.86 9.28
C VAL A 123 -1.63 -20.12 9.23
N GLU A 124 -1.02 -20.60 10.31
CA GLU A 124 0.41 -20.98 10.31
C GLU A 124 0.68 -22.19 9.39
N ALA A 125 -0.21 -23.19 9.37
CA ALA A 125 -0.10 -24.31 8.43
C ALA A 125 -0.17 -23.86 6.96
N ILE A 126 -1.09 -22.94 6.65
CA ILE A 126 -1.21 -22.33 5.31
C ILE A 126 0.05 -21.53 4.94
N LYS A 127 0.61 -20.76 5.88
CA LYS A 127 1.85 -19.99 5.68
C LYS A 127 3.05 -20.87 5.36
N ALA A 128 3.13 -22.04 5.99
CA ALA A 128 4.20 -23.01 5.74
C ALA A 128 4.06 -23.74 4.38
N GLY A 129 2.86 -23.74 3.81
CA GLY A 129 2.56 -24.40 2.53
C GLY A 129 2.72 -23.51 1.29
N PRO A 130 2.46 -24.06 0.09
CA PRO A 130 2.55 -23.32 -1.17
C PRO A 130 1.31 -22.45 -1.45
N LEU A 131 0.20 -22.68 -0.72
CA LEU A 131 -1.12 -22.13 -1.04
C LEU A 131 -1.13 -20.61 -1.21
N LEU A 132 -0.45 -19.87 -0.32
CA LEU A 132 -0.40 -18.41 -0.41
C LEU A 132 0.30 -17.95 -1.69
N GLY A 133 1.47 -18.54 -2.01
CA GLY A 133 2.21 -18.20 -3.22
C GLY A 133 1.41 -18.47 -4.49
N GLU A 134 0.76 -19.64 -4.56
CA GLU A 134 -0.10 -20.02 -5.69
C GLU A 134 -1.34 -19.11 -5.82
N ALA A 135 -1.96 -18.74 -4.70
CA ALA A 135 -3.13 -17.87 -4.68
C ALA A 135 -2.78 -16.46 -5.17
N PHE A 136 -1.71 -15.86 -4.68
CA PHE A 136 -1.26 -14.53 -5.10
C PHE A 136 -0.80 -14.52 -6.56
N ALA A 137 -0.07 -15.55 -6.99
CA ALA A 137 0.34 -15.68 -8.39
C ALA A 137 -0.88 -15.76 -9.33
N ARG A 138 -1.88 -16.58 -8.98
CA ARG A 138 -3.14 -16.69 -9.76
C ARG A 138 -3.93 -15.39 -9.77
N ALA A 139 -3.87 -14.60 -8.70
CA ALA A 139 -4.50 -13.29 -8.61
C ALA A 139 -3.71 -12.17 -9.31
N GLY A 140 -2.51 -12.45 -9.84
CA GLY A 140 -1.64 -11.44 -10.44
C GLY A 140 -1.10 -10.42 -9.43
N GLN A 141 -1.06 -10.77 -8.15
CA GLN A 141 -0.64 -9.90 -7.07
C GLN A 141 0.80 -10.23 -6.66
N ALA A 142 1.74 -9.35 -6.98
CA ALA A 142 3.08 -9.45 -6.44
C ALA A 142 3.05 -9.04 -4.96
N VAL A 143 3.49 -9.88 -4.04
CA VAL A 143 3.48 -9.55 -2.60
C VAL A 143 4.69 -10.15 -1.90
N THR A 144 5.03 -9.63 -0.73
CA THR A 144 6.07 -10.23 0.11
C THR A 144 5.42 -11.20 1.07
N LEU A 145 5.61 -12.51 0.84
CA LEU A 145 5.13 -13.53 1.78
C LEU A 145 5.94 -13.48 3.07
N VAL A 146 5.25 -13.53 4.20
CA VAL A 146 5.88 -13.62 5.53
C VAL A 146 5.82 -15.08 5.95
N ARG A 147 6.99 -15.72 6.05
CA ARG A 147 7.14 -17.13 6.44
C ARG A 147 7.77 -17.22 7.81
#